data_AF-A0A349FYF9-F1
#
_entry.id   AF-A0A349FYF9-F1
#
_cell.length_a   1.000
_cell.length_b   1.000
_cell.length_c   1.000
_cell.angle_alpha   90.00
_cell.angle_beta   90.00
_cell.angle_gamma   90.00
#
_symmetry.space_group_name_H-M   'P 1'
#
loop_
_entity.id
_entity.type
_entity.pdbx_description
1 polymer ?
#
loop_
_entity_poly.entity_id
_entity_poly.type
_entity_poly.pdbx_seq_one_letter_code
_entity_poly.pdbx_strand_id
1 'polypeptide(L)'
;MNFELKNTNLGLKNNVEKHKDFSVTQELFLNKELEKMNNDALLEEDFRGKIDDAIIDKCLLEVEKYKKIFIQNNKIQELKDKVEGRDDRSPEHNKVSGYLEALFYNKLGGEKGWIPGAVVWKSALSDDIRGIDFIVENKKREFSLNIDVTFSHNKGLIDKLNNLKYKIERGEITQPIFYESENEDESEKIIPQVIIAVEREKIIKALKLWADGQGDLLNEHPIMIKTMLEIEAQLEAFAFFAKANNKRIIAASCNDMLAQIQRLIISHNDIKEKYRDIIEEDEAYKTIMSFCYSLKIEADKMIK
;
A
#
# COMPACT_ATOMS: atom_id res chain seq x y z
N MET A 1 -41.69 39.96 -42.59
CA MET A 1 -41.61 38.69 -41.84
C MET A 1 -40.15 38.54 -41.42
N ASN A 2 -39.77 39.19 -40.31
CA ASN A 2 -38.40 39.25 -39.82
C ASN A 2 -38.29 38.29 -38.63
N PHE A 3 -37.40 37.30 -38.74
CA PHE A 3 -37.04 36.42 -37.62
C PHE A 3 -35.92 37.08 -36.82
N GLU A 4 -36.26 37.58 -35.63
CA GLU A 4 -35.27 37.91 -34.60
C GLU A 4 -34.86 36.64 -33.87
N LEU A 5 -33.60 36.21 -34.07
CA LEU A 5 -32.96 35.19 -33.26
C LEU A 5 -32.59 35.79 -31.89
N LYS A 6 -33.38 35.49 -30.87
CA LYS A 6 -33.00 35.73 -29.47
C LYS A 6 -31.93 34.73 -29.06
N ASN A 7 -30.70 35.23 -28.94
CA ASN A 7 -29.60 34.57 -28.25
C ASN A 7 -29.99 34.29 -26.78
N THR A 8 -30.30 33.03 -26.47
CA THR A 8 -30.43 32.51 -25.11
C THR A 8 -29.08 31.94 -24.69
N ASN A 9 -28.19 32.83 -24.26
CA ASN A 9 -26.90 32.48 -23.67
C ASN A 9 -27.01 32.61 -22.14
N LEU A 10 -27.79 31.74 -21.52
CA LEU A 10 -28.00 31.68 -20.07
C LEU A 10 -28.09 30.22 -19.65
N GLY A 11 -27.02 29.68 -19.05
CA GLY A 11 -27.14 28.43 -18.29
C GLY A 11 -25.99 27.40 -18.33
N LEU A 12 -24.74 27.73 -18.69
CA LEU A 12 -23.65 26.73 -18.72
C LEU A 12 -22.41 27.07 -17.87
N LYS A 13 -22.51 27.94 -16.86
CA LYS A 13 -21.35 28.30 -16.01
C LYS A 13 -21.32 27.74 -14.58
N ASN A 14 -22.33 27.00 -14.12
CA ASN A 14 -22.42 26.62 -12.70
C ASN A 14 -22.36 25.12 -12.38
N ASN A 15 -21.76 24.26 -13.23
CA ASN A 15 -21.75 22.81 -12.97
C ASN A 15 -20.37 22.12 -13.03
N VAL A 16 -19.26 22.87 -12.96
CA VAL A 16 -17.90 22.30 -13.03
C VAL A 16 -17.13 22.38 -11.71
N GLU A 17 -17.65 23.03 -10.67
CA GLU A 17 -17.15 22.85 -9.29
C GLU A 17 -17.68 21.55 -8.68
N LYS A 18 -17.54 20.43 -9.40
CA LYS A 18 -17.65 19.11 -8.78
C LYS A 18 -16.53 19.00 -7.75
N HIS A 19 -16.94 18.96 -6.49
CA HIS A 19 -16.21 18.65 -5.26
C HIS A 19 -14.76 18.18 -5.47
N LYS A 20 -13.81 19.11 -5.42
CA LYS A 20 -12.41 18.72 -5.20
C LYS A 20 -12.29 18.17 -3.78
N ASP A 21 -11.66 17.01 -3.64
CA ASP A 21 -11.47 16.39 -2.32
C ASP A 21 -10.60 17.26 -1.41
N PHE A 22 -9.69 18.06 -1.99
CA PHE A 22 -8.73 18.90 -1.27
C PHE A 22 -8.83 20.38 -1.66
N SER A 23 -8.52 21.26 -0.72
CA SER A 23 -8.26 22.67 -1.01
C SER A 23 -6.98 22.83 -1.83
N VAL A 24 -6.80 23.97 -2.51
CA VAL A 24 -5.57 24.25 -3.27
C VAL A 24 -4.32 24.18 -2.39
N THR A 25 -4.40 24.69 -1.16
CA THR A 25 -3.28 24.65 -0.21
C THR A 25 -2.98 23.23 0.26
N GLN A 26 -4.02 22.43 0.54
CA GLN A 26 -3.86 21.02 0.90
C GLN A 26 -3.23 20.23 -0.25
N GLU A 27 -3.70 20.45 -1.48
CA GLU A 27 -3.19 19.80 -2.69
C GLU A 27 -1.72 20.16 -2.96
N LEU A 28 -1.34 21.43 -2.74
CA LEU A 28 0.05 21.87 -2.88
C LEU A 28 0.97 21.16 -1.87
N PHE A 29 0.54 21.03 -0.61
CA PHE A 29 1.28 20.28 0.41
C PHE A 29 1.42 18.80 0.01
N LEU A 30 0.31 18.15 -0.33
CA LEU A 30 0.30 16.72 -0.65
C LEU A 30 1.14 16.40 -1.90
N ASN A 31 1.10 17.26 -2.92
CA ASN A 31 1.97 17.12 -4.10
C ASN A 31 3.46 17.23 -3.74
N LYS A 32 3.82 18.13 -2.82
CA LYS A 32 5.20 18.28 -2.37
C LYS A 32 5.70 17.04 -1.62
N GLU A 33 4.88 16.47 -0.74
CA GLU A 33 5.24 15.24 -0.01
C GLU A 33 5.31 14.02 -0.95
N LEU A 34 4.42 13.94 -1.95
CA LEU A 34 4.49 12.93 -3.00
C LEU A 34 5.76 13.07 -3.84
N GLU A 35 6.12 14.28 -4.25
CA GLU A 35 7.36 14.55 -4.98
C GLU A 35 8.59 14.15 -4.16
N LYS A 36 8.60 14.48 -2.87
CA LYS A 36 9.67 14.06 -1.94
C LYS A 36 9.81 12.55 -1.88
N MET A 37 8.71 11.82 -1.67
CA MET A 37 8.73 10.35 -1.66
C MET A 37 9.26 9.78 -2.98
N ASN A 38 8.84 10.32 -4.12
CA ASN A 38 9.28 9.84 -5.42
C ASN A 38 10.77 10.11 -5.68
N ASN A 39 11.31 11.20 -5.14
CA ASN A 39 12.74 11.52 -5.23
C ASN A 39 13.60 10.63 -4.31
N ASP A 40 13.00 10.04 -3.27
CA ASP A 40 13.65 9.07 -2.38
C ASP A 40 13.55 7.62 -2.92
N ALA A 41 12.85 7.39 -4.04
CA ALA A 41 12.70 6.06 -4.62
C ALA A 41 14.05 5.50 -5.09
N LEU A 42 14.25 4.20 -4.86
CA LEU A 42 15.44 3.50 -5.33
C LEU A 42 15.44 3.46 -6.86
N LEU A 43 16.54 3.88 -7.48
CA LEU A 43 16.70 3.85 -8.94
C LEU A 43 17.41 2.55 -9.34
N GLU A 44 16.87 1.82 -10.32
CA GLU A 44 17.46 0.58 -10.78
C GLU A 44 18.92 0.75 -11.25
N GLU A 45 19.23 1.90 -11.85
CA GLU A 45 20.56 2.22 -12.36
C GLU A 45 21.62 2.40 -11.26
N ASP A 46 21.21 2.80 -10.05
CA ASP A 46 22.14 3.00 -8.91
C ASP A 46 22.74 1.68 -8.39
N PHE A 47 22.18 0.54 -8.84
CA PHE A 47 22.63 -0.80 -8.46
C PHE A 47 23.56 -1.44 -9.50
N ARG A 48 23.92 -0.75 -10.59
CA ARG A 48 24.92 -1.24 -11.54
C ARG A 48 26.26 -1.47 -10.86
N GLY A 49 26.87 -2.63 -11.11
CA GLY A 49 28.09 -3.07 -10.45
C GLY A 49 27.89 -3.65 -9.04
N LYS A 50 26.67 -3.58 -8.48
CA LYS A 50 26.27 -4.30 -7.26
C LYS A 50 25.43 -5.54 -7.58
N ILE A 51 24.56 -5.41 -8.57
CA ILE A 51 23.74 -6.48 -9.13
C ILE A 51 24.22 -6.75 -10.56
N ASP A 52 24.03 -7.99 -11.04
CA ASP A 52 24.30 -8.35 -12.44
C ASP A 52 23.55 -7.42 -13.39
N ASP A 53 24.28 -6.74 -14.27
CA ASP A 53 23.74 -5.80 -15.26
C ASP A 53 22.66 -6.44 -16.14
N ALA A 54 22.72 -7.75 -16.40
CA ALA A 54 21.70 -8.46 -17.16
C ALA A 54 20.34 -8.51 -16.43
N ILE A 55 20.36 -8.56 -15.08
CA ILE A 55 19.13 -8.47 -14.26
C ILE A 55 18.57 -7.05 -14.34
N ILE A 56 19.43 -6.04 -14.20
CA ILE A 56 19.05 -4.62 -14.26
C ILE A 56 18.43 -4.31 -15.63
N ASP A 57 19.07 -4.69 -16.72
CA ASP A 57 18.58 -4.48 -18.08
C ASP A 57 17.22 -5.15 -18.30
N LYS A 58 17.04 -6.36 -17.78
CA LYS A 58 15.75 -7.06 -17.82
C LYS A 58 14.67 -6.30 -17.05
N CYS A 59 14.96 -5.81 -15.85
CA CYS A 59 14.02 -5.02 -15.05
C CYS A 59 13.63 -3.71 -15.76
N LEU A 60 14.59 -2.99 -16.33
CA LEU A 60 14.33 -1.77 -17.10
C LEU A 60 13.42 -2.05 -18.31
N LEU A 61 13.64 -3.14 -19.03
CA LEU A 61 12.78 -3.57 -20.13
C LEU A 61 11.36 -3.92 -19.67
N GLU A 62 11.22 -4.59 -18.53
CA GLU A 62 9.91 -4.89 -17.92
C GLU A 62 9.18 -3.60 -17.50
N VAL A 63 9.89 -2.66 -16.89
CA VAL A 63 9.38 -1.32 -16.54
C VAL A 63 8.90 -0.57 -17.78
N GLU A 64 9.68 -0.54 -18.86
CA GLU A 64 9.27 0.11 -20.11
C GLU A 64 8.01 -0.52 -20.70
N LYS A 65 7.94 -1.86 -20.69
CA LYS A 65 6.78 -2.60 -21.17
C LYS A 65 5.55 -2.28 -20.33
N TYR A 66 5.70 -2.25 -19.01
CA TYR A 66 4.64 -1.88 -18.09
C TYR A 66 4.17 -0.44 -18.32
N LYS A 67 5.07 0.53 -18.43
CA LYS A 67 4.73 1.93 -18.76
C LYS A 67 3.90 2.03 -20.03
N LYS A 68 4.27 1.30 -21.09
CA LYS A 68 3.52 1.26 -22.36
C LYS A 68 2.11 0.68 -22.17
N ILE A 69 1.99 -0.45 -21.47
CA ILE A 69 0.69 -1.09 -21.17
C ILE A 69 -0.18 -0.19 -20.30
N PHE A 70 0.40 0.43 -19.27
CA PHE A 70 -0.29 1.31 -18.35
C PHE A 70 -0.87 2.53 -19.05
N ILE A 71 -0.07 3.20 -19.89
CA ILE A 71 -0.55 4.33 -20.71
C ILE A 71 -1.71 3.92 -21.63
N GLN A 72 -1.62 2.74 -22.26
CA GLN A 72 -2.68 2.23 -23.11
C GLN A 72 -3.95 1.89 -22.32
N ASN A 73 -3.81 1.21 -21.18
CA ASN A 73 -4.92 0.84 -20.32
C ASN A 73 -5.62 2.05 -19.72
N ASN A 74 -4.88 3.07 -19.29
CA ASN A 74 -5.47 4.33 -18.81
C ASN A 74 -6.26 5.03 -19.90
N LYS A 75 -5.74 5.10 -21.13
CA LYS A 75 -6.49 5.66 -22.27
C LYS A 75 -7.78 4.88 -22.57
N ILE A 76 -7.71 3.55 -22.56
CA ILE A 76 -8.89 2.68 -22.78
C ILE A 76 -9.90 2.87 -21.65
N GLN A 77 -9.45 2.97 -20.41
CA GLN A 77 -10.32 3.09 -19.25
C GLN A 77 -10.94 4.48 -19.15
N GLU A 78 -10.20 5.56 -19.42
CA GLU A 78 -10.76 6.91 -19.55
C GLU A 78 -11.92 6.96 -20.56
N LEU A 79 -11.81 6.20 -21.66
CA LEU A 79 -12.87 6.07 -22.64
C LEU A 79 -14.06 5.26 -22.10
N LYS A 80 -13.82 4.17 -21.37
CA LYS A 80 -14.89 3.37 -20.73
C LYS A 80 -15.62 4.13 -19.63
N ASP A 81 -14.90 4.85 -18.78
CA ASP A 81 -15.45 5.64 -17.69
C ASP A 81 -16.28 6.81 -18.22
N LYS A 82 -15.87 7.43 -19.35
CA LYS A 82 -16.70 8.40 -20.09
C LYS A 82 -17.99 7.80 -20.65
N VAL A 83 -17.99 6.52 -21.02
CA VAL A 83 -19.15 5.81 -21.58
C VAL A 83 -20.07 5.28 -20.48
N GLU A 84 -19.52 4.79 -19.37
CA GLU A 84 -20.25 4.10 -18.30
C GLU A 84 -20.53 4.95 -17.06
N GLY A 85 -19.92 6.14 -16.95
CA GLY A 85 -20.11 7.04 -15.80
C GLY A 85 -19.53 6.51 -14.47
N ARG A 86 -18.54 5.62 -14.50
CA ARG A 86 -17.84 5.10 -13.31
C ARG A 86 -16.53 5.84 -13.08
N ASP A 87 -16.09 5.91 -11.81
CA ASP A 87 -14.98 6.78 -11.35
C ASP A 87 -13.84 5.98 -10.67
N ASP A 88 -13.81 4.65 -10.82
CA ASP A 88 -12.94 3.79 -10.00
C ASP A 88 -11.45 3.81 -10.42
N ARG A 89 -11.10 4.52 -11.50
CA ARG A 89 -9.71 4.77 -11.95
C ARG A 89 -9.52 6.16 -12.57
N SER A 90 -10.23 7.16 -12.06
CA SER A 90 -10.01 8.52 -12.53
C SER A 90 -8.62 9.05 -12.17
N PRO A 91 -8.18 10.13 -12.83
CA PRO A 91 -7.00 10.88 -12.39
C PRO A 91 -7.03 11.24 -10.90
N GLU A 92 -8.21 11.48 -10.33
CA GLU A 92 -8.37 11.76 -8.90
C GLU A 92 -8.13 10.52 -8.03
N HIS A 93 -8.59 9.34 -8.47
CA HIS A 93 -8.24 8.08 -7.81
C HIS A 93 -6.72 7.88 -7.76
N ASN A 94 -6.04 7.94 -8.92
CA ASN A 94 -4.58 7.73 -8.97
C ASN A 94 -3.82 8.73 -8.10
N LYS A 95 -4.31 9.97 -8.03
CA LYS A 95 -3.73 11.02 -7.20
C LYS A 95 -3.90 10.76 -5.71
N VAL A 96 -5.10 10.36 -5.27
CA VAL A 96 -5.34 9.94 -3.87
C VAL A 96 -4.49 8.72 -3.52
N SER A 97 -4.23 7.81 -4.46
CA SER A 97 -3.28 6.70 -4.29
C SER A 97 -1.88 7.18 -3.97
N GLY A 98 -1.35 8.10 -4.78
CA GLY A 98 -0.02 8.67 -4.52
C GLY A 98 0.05 9.38 -3.17
N TYR A 99 -1.00 10.09 -2.77
CA TYR A 99 -1.05 10.74 -1.46
C TYR A 99 -1.11 9.74 -0.30
N LEU A 100 -1.86 8.64 -0.45
CA LEU A 100 -1.90 7.54 0.50
C LEU A 100 -0.51 6.93 0.67
N GLU A 101 0.18 6.63 -0.42
CA GLU A 101 1.54 6.12 -0.39
C GLU A 101 2.48 7.09 0.34
N ALA A 102 2.46 8.38 -0.03
CA ALA A 102 3.30 9.40 0.61
C ALA A 102 3.03 9.52 2.12
N LEU A 103 1.77 9.40 2.54
CA LEU A 103 1.39 9.39 3.95
C LEU A 103 2.03 8.20 4.69
N PHE A 104 1.89 6.99 4.14
CA PHE A 104 2.44 5.78 4.76
C PHE A 104 3.97 5.80 4.75
N TYR A 105 4.59 6.24 3.66
CA TYR A 105 6.03 6.45 3.57
C TYR A 105 6.55 7.36 4.71
N ASN A 106 5.83 8.46 4.97
CA ASN A 106 6.19 9.40 6.03
C ASN A 106 5.93 8.85 7.44
N LYS A 107 4.85 8.08 7.63
CA LYS A 107 4.34 7.71 8.95
C LYS A 107 4.76 6.33 9.43
N LEU A 108 5.13 5.40 8.55
CA LEU A 108 5.47 4.04 8.95
C LEU A 108 6.76 3.99 9.79
N GLY A 109 7.82 4.70 9.39
CA GLY A 109 9.11 4.68 10.09
C GLY A 109 9.53 6.03 10.67
N GLY A 110 10.75 6.10 11.17
CA GLY A 110 11.33 7.22 11.89
C GLY A 110 11.19 7.11 13.40
N GLU A 111 11.81 8.04 14.14
CA GLU A 111 11.78 8.04 15.61
C GLU A 111 10.37 8.20 16.18
N LYS A 112 9.50 8.91 15.45
CA LYS A 112 8.09 9.17 15.81
C LYS A 112 7.10 8.49 14.86
N GLY A 113 7.57 7.53 14.06
CA GLY A 113 6.72 6.75 13.17
C GLY A 113 5.87 5.74 13.92
N TRP A 114 4.94 5.12 13.20
CA TRP A 114 4.08 4.04 13.70
C TRP A 114 4.88 2.79 14.06
N ILE A 115 6.03 2.58 13.42
CA ILE A 115 7.03 1.57 13.76
C ILE A 115 8.29 2.33 14.18
N PRO A 116 8.42 2.68 15.48
CA PRO A 116 9.50 3.52 15.96
C PRO A 116 10.88 2.94 15.66
N GLY A 117 11.76 3.77 15.10
CA GLY A 117 13.13 3.39 14.78
C GLY A 117 13.30 2.56 13.50
N ALA A 118 12.21 2.30 12.77
CA ALA A 118 12.28 1.75 11.43
C ALA A 118 12.70 2.82 10.40
N VAL A 119 13.33 2.38 9.33
CA VAL A 119 13.60 3.10 8.09
C VAL A 119 12.60 2.59 7.05
N VAL A 120 12.07 3.49 6.24
CA VAL A 120 11.17 3.15 5.13
C VAL A 120 11.92 3.46 3.84
N TRP A 121 12.01 2.47 2.97
CA TRP A 121 12.56 2.61 1.63
C TRP A 121 11.41 2.58 0.63
N LYS A 122 11.29 3.62 -0.21
CA LYS A 122 10.40 3.55 -1.37
C LYS A 122 11.05 2.62 -2.39
N SER A 123 10.32 1.60 -2.82
CA SER A 123 10.83 0.58 -3.73
C SER A 123 11.20 1.16 -5.10
N ALA A 124 12.06 0.43 -5.83
CA ALA A 124 12.28 0.68 -7.24
C ALA A 124 11.01 0.35 -8.05
N LEU A 125 10.86 0.98 -9.22
CA LEU A 125 9.64 0.84 -10.01
C LEU A 125 9.39 -0.61 -10.46
N SER A 126 10.44 -1.36 -10.71
CA SER A 126 10.38 -2.80 -10.98
C SER A 126 9.85 -3.64 -9.81
N ASP A 127 10.16 -3.28 -8.56
CA ASP A 127 9.63 -3.93 -7.36
C ASP A 127 8.20 -3.47 -7.03
N ASP A 128 7.88 -2.21 -7.27
CA ASP A 128 6.52 -1.65 -7.23
C ASP A 128 5.57 -2.42 -8.18
N ILE A 129 5.99 -2.69 -9.42
CA ILE A 129 5.24 -3.52 -10.37
C ILE A 129 4.95 -4.94 -9.82
N ARG A 130 5.80 -5.43 -8.91
CA ARG A 130 5.64 -6.74 -8.25
C ARG A 130 4.80 -6.67 -6.97
N GLY A 131 4.31 -5.49 -6.62
CA GLY A 131 3.42 -5.18 -5.52
C GLY A 131 4.14 -4.82 -4.22
N ILE A 132 5.37 -4.31 -4.28
CA ILE A 132 6.07 -3.82 -3.09
C ILE A 132 6.13 -2.29 -3.20
N ASP A 133 5.33 -1.56 -2.43
CA ASP A 133 5.43 -0.10 -2.41
C ASP A 133 6.59 0.35 -1.52
N PHE A 134 6.76 -0.33 -0.38
CA PHE A 134 7.75 0.01 0.63
C PHE A 134 8.43 -1.21 1.20
N ILE A 135 9.67 -1.01 1.61
CA ILE A 135 10.39 -1.91 2.49
C ILE A 135 10.57 -1.18 3.82
N VAL A 136 10.02 -1.73 4.89
CA VAL A 136 10.17 -1.18 6.24
C VAL A 136 11.12 -2.07 7.02
N GLU A 137 12.23 -1.53 7.49
CA GLU A 137 13.22 -2.28 8.26
C GLU A 137 13.70 -1.51 9.50
N ASN A 138 14.16 -2.19 10.55
CA ASN A 138 14.90 -1.52 11.61
C ASN A 138 16.42 -1.67 11.41
N LYS A 139 17.21 -0.80 12.05
CA LYS A 139 18.69 -0.76 11.89
C LYS A 139 19.41 -2.08 12.19
N LYS A 140 18.78 -2.99 12.94
CA LYS A 140 19.34 -4.31 13.26
C LYS A 140 18.75 -5.44 12.42
N ARG A 141 17.86 -5.11 11.46
CA ARG A 141 17.08 -6.05 10.65
C ARG A 141 16.38 -7.14 11.46
N GLU A 142 16.14 -6.86 12.74
CA GLU A 142 15.23 -7.66 13.55
C GLU A 142 13.84 -7.55 12.93
N PHE A 143 13.48 -6.38 12.39
CA PHE A 143 12.24 -6.10 11.65
C PHE A 143 12.55 -5.84 10.17
N SER A 144 11.87 -6.56 9.26
CA SER A 144 11.86 -6.28 7.82
C SER A 144 10.51 -6.71 7.23
N LEU A 145 9.82 -5.81 6.52
CA LEU A 145 8.49 -6.06 5.99
C LEU A 145 8.29 -5.37 4.64
N ASN A 146 7.84 -6.13 3.63
CA ASN A 146 7.38 -5.59 2.37
C ASN A 146 5.91 -5.19 2.50
N ILE A 147 5.58 -3.96 2.10
CA ILE A 147 4.25 -3.39 2.27
C ILE A 147 3.70 -2.95 0.93
N ASP A 148 2.45 -3.33 0.67
CA ASP A 148 1.59 -2.85 -0.42
C ASP A 148 0.43 -2.08 0.20
N VAL A 149 0.29 -0.79 -0.09
CA VAL A 149 -0.78 0.05 0.43
C VAL A 149 -1.81 0.30 -0.67
N THR A 150 -3.08 0.09 -0.34
CA THR A 150 -4.16 0.26 -1.30
C THR A 150 -5.39 0.87 -0.68
N PHE A 151 -6.20 1.56 -1.48
CA PHE A 151 -7.56 1.94 -1.12
C PHE A 151 -8.52 1.38 -2.18
N SER A 152 -8.45 0.06 -2.37
CA SER A 152 -9.28 -0.66 -3.33
C SER A 152 -10.58 -1.17 -2.71
N HIS A 153 -11.61 -1.25 -3.54
CA HIS A 153 -12.83 -1.99 -3.26
C HIS A 153 -12.52 -3.48 -3.06
N ASN A 154 -13.38 -4.19 -2.33
CA ASN A 154 -13.18 -5.58 -1.88
C ASN A 154 -12.59 -6.52 -2.94
N LYS A 155 -13.00 -6.42 -4.22
CA LYS A 155 -12.47 -7.29 -5.27
C LYS A 155 -10.96 -7.11 -5.52
N GLY A 156 -10.49 -5.88 -5.68
CA GLY A 156 -9.06 -5.63 -5.96
C GLY A 156 -8.17 -6.01 -4.79
N LEU A 157 -8.66 -5.77 -3.57
CA LEU A 157 -8.00 -6.21 -2.33
C LEU A 157 -7.91 -7.75 -2.24
N ILE A 158 -9.01 -8.46 -2.50
CA ILE A 158 -9.03 -9.93 -2.51
C ILE A 158 -8.07 -10.51 -3.56
N ASP A 159 -7.99 -9.90 -4.75
CA ASP A 159 -7.06 -10.34 -5.80
C ASP A 159 -5.59 -10.20 -5.36
N LYS A 160 -5.23 -9.08 -4.70
CA LYS A 160 -3.90 -8.89 -4.11
C LYS A 160 -3.61 -9.93 -3.01
N LEU A 161 -4.54 -10.16 -2.10
CA LEU A 161 -4.42 -11.15 -1.02
C LEU A 161 -4.26 -12.58 -1.56
N ASN A 162 -5.05 -12.97 -2.57
CA ASN A 162 -4.93 -14.26 -3.23
C ASN A 162 -3.57 -14.42 -3.92
N ASN A 163 -3.05 -13.36 -4.54
CA ASN A 163 -1.72 -13.40 -5.14
C ASN A 163 -0.63 -13.72 -4.10
N LEU A 164 -0.69 -13.12 -2.90
CA LEU A 164 0.22 -13.46 -1.81
C LEU A 164 0.06 -14.90 -1.34
N LYS A 165 -1.18 -15.37 -1.19
CA LYS A 165 -1.47 -16.78 -0.88
C LYS A 165 -0.80 -17.72 -1.90
N TYR A 166 -1.02 -17.50 -3.20
CA TYR A 166 -0.44 -18.35 -4.27
C TYR A 166 1.09 -18.36 -4.25
N LYS A 167 1.72 -17.22 -3.96
CA LYS A 167 3.18 -17.14 -3.78
C LYS A 167 3.61 -18.04 -2.62
N ILE A 168 2.96 -17.92 -1.46
CA ILE A 168 3.25 -18.76 -0.28
C ILE A 168 3.08 -20.25 -0.60
N GLU A 169 2.00 -20.67 -1.28
CA GLU A 169 1.78 -22.08 -1.67
C GLU A 169 2.96 -22.63 -2.49
N ARG A 170 3.50 -21.83 -3.40
CA ARG A 170 4.64 -22.21 -4.24
C ARG A 170 5.96 -22.18 -3.48
N GLY A 171 6.01 -21.53 -2.31
CA GLY A 171 7.25 -21.25 -1.60
C GLY A 171 7.99 -20.06 -2.21
N GLU A 172 7.27 -19.24 -2.97
CA GLU A 172 7.76 -17.98 -3.52
C GLU A 172 7.38 -16.86 -2.53
N ILE A 173 8.29 -15.92 -2.32
CA ILE A 173 7.96 -14.62 -1.71
C ILE A 173 8.59 -13.55 -2.58
N THR A 174 7.87 -12.45 -2.79
CA THR A 174 8.41 -11.30 -3.50
C THR A 174 9.57 -10.76 -2.68
N GLN A 175 10.79 -11.06 -3.11
CA GLN A 175 11.97 -10.40 -2.61
C GLN A 175 12.20 -9.13 -3.43
N PRO A 176 12.49 -7.99 -2.79
CA PRO A 176 12.90 -6.79 -3.51
C PRO A 176 14.21 -7.09 -4.24
N ILE A 177 14.29 -6.73 -5.52
CA ILE A 177 15.49 -6.89 -6.35
C ILE A 177 16.49 -5.80 -6.00
N PHE A 178 15.99 -4.57 -5.87
CA PHE A 178 16.79 -3.37 -5.66
C PHE A 178 16.77 -3.01 -4.18
N TYR A 179 17.31 -3.90 -3.36
CA TYR A 179 17.45 -3.71 -1.92
C TYR A 179 18.71 -4.41 -1.46
N GLU A 180 19.65 -3.63 -0.95
CA GLU A 180 20.93 -4.15 -0.47
C GLU A 180 20.88 -4.33 1.03
N SER A 181 21.31 -5.51 1.48
CA SER A 181 21.63 -5.72 2.88
C SER A 181 22.98 -5.12 3.20
N GLU A 182 23.07 -4.25 4.21
CA GLU A 182 24.37 -3.85 4.75
C GLU A 182 25.16 -5.07 5.27
N ASN A 183 24.48 -6.19 5.57
CA ASN A 183 25.08 -7.47 5.98
C ASN A 183 24.92 -8.53 4.88
N GLU A 184 26.02 -8.95 4.24
CA GLU A 184 26.03 -9.99 3.18
C GLU A 184 25.42 -11.33 3.64
N ASP A 185 25.62 -11.71 4.91
CA ASP A 185 25.09 -12.94 5.52
C ASP A 185 23.56 -12.98 5.64
N GLU A 186 22.87 -11.84 5.49
CA GLU A 186 21.41 -11.72 5.61
C GLU A 186 20.71 -11.58 4.26
N SER A 187 21.44 -11.63 3.14
CA SER A 187 20.90 -11.53 1.78
C SER A 187 19.88 -12.63 1.42
N GLU A 188 19.87 -13.75 2.16
CA GLU A 188 18.90 -14.85 1.98
C GLU A 188 17.67 -14.74 2.89
N LYS A 189 17.58 -13.71 3.76
CA LYS A 189 16.46 -13.57 4.69
C LYS A 189 15.19 -13.26 3.93
N ILE A 190 14.23 -14.18 4.00
CA ILE A 190 12.89 -13.98 3.44
C ILE A 190 12.21 -12.81 4.16
N ILE A 191 11.87 -11.75 3.42
CA ILE A 191 11.08 -10.62 3.94
C ILE A 191 9.59 -10.89 3.69
N PRO A 192 8.72 -11.01 4.72
CA PRO A 192 7.28 -11.20 4.52
C PRO A 192 6.66 -10.01 3.81
N GLN A 193 5.59 -10.25 3.06
CA GLN A 193 4.81 -9.22 2.39
C GLN A 193 3.40 -9.15 2.97
N VAL A 194 2.90 -7.94 3.21
CA VAL A 194 1.54 -7.68 3.68
C VAL A 194 0.89 -6.56 2.87
N ILE A 195 -0.44 -6.54 2.86
CA ILE A 195 -1.23 -5.49 2.21
C ILE A 195 -1.94 -4.67 3.28
N ILE A 196 -1.83 -3.35 3.21
CA ILE A 196 -2.59 -2.44 4.05
C ILE A 196 -3.69 -1.84 3.19
N ALA A 197 -4.93 -1.90 3.68
CA ALA A 197 -6.07 -1.40 2.94
C ALA A 197 -6.75 -0.26 3.69
N VAL A 198 -7.11 0.84 3.03
CA VAL A 198 -7.83 1.95 3.68
C VAL A 198 -9.03 2.34 2.83
N GLU A 199 -10.19 2.60 3.44
CA GLU A 199 -11.34 3.12 2.69
C GLU A 199 -11.07 4.54 2.19
N ARG A 200 -11.51 4.86 0.97
CA ARG A 200 -11.31 6.16 0.31
C ARG A 200 -11.70 7.34 1.21
N GLU A 201 -12.87 7.27 1.83
CA GLU A 201 -13.37 8.37 2.68
C GLU A 201 -12.52 8.56 3.94
N LYS A 202 -12.05 7.47 4.54
CA LYS A 202 -11.19 7.49 5.72
C LYS A 202 -9.80 8.01 5.40
N ILE A 203 -9.22 7.63 4.26
CA ILE A 203 -7.93 8.17 3.85
C ILE A 203 -8.02 9.66 3.51
N ILE A 204 -9.08 10.13 2.85
CA ILE A 204 -9.23 11.57 2.58
C ILE A 204 -9.26 12.39 3.86
N LYS A 205 -9.92 11.91 4.92
CA LYS A 205 -9.92 12.57 6.24
C LYS A 205 -8.51 12.62 6.84
N ALA A 206 -7.77 11.51 6.79
CA ALA A 206 -6.40 11.45 7.28
C ALA A 206 -5.44 12.36 6.47
N LEU A 207 -5.59 12.40 5.14
CA LEU A 207 -4.79 13.26 4.26
C LEU A 207 -5.06 14.75 4.52
N LYS A 208 -6.32 15.13 4.76
CA LYS A 208 -6.66 16.50 5.16
C LYS A 208 -6.01 16.88 6.48
N LEU A 209 -6.12 16.01 7.48
CA LEU A 209 -5.48 16.20 8.79
C LEU A 209 -3.98 16.43 8.64
N TRP A 210 -3.32 15.63 7.79
CA TRP A 210 -1.91 15.78 7.50
C TRP A 210 -1.58 17.10 6.81
N ALA A 211 -2.33 17.43 5.76
CA ALA A 211 -2.12 18.63 4.95
C ALA A 211 -2.44 19.94 5.68
N ASP A 212 -3.29 19.89 6.71
CA ASP A 212 -3.62 21.02 7.58
C ASP A 212 -2.58 21.24 8.70
N GLY A 213 -1.43 20.56 8.64
CA GLY A 213 -0.34 20.68 9.61
C GLY A 213 -0.60 19.94 10.92
N GLN A 214 -1.64 19.10 10.97
CA GLN A 214 -2.03 18.33 12.16
C GLN A 214 -1.54 16.87 12.05
N GLY A 215 -0.46 16.64 11.31
CA GLY A 215 0.07 15.29 11.05
C GLY A 215 0.48 14.51 12.30
N ASP A 216 0.76 15.16 13.42
CA ASP A 216 1.07 14.49 14.69
C ASP A 216 -0.15 13.76 15.27
N LEU A 217 -1.37 14.25 15.00
CA LEU A 217 -2.61 13.60 15.43
C LEU A 217 -2.83 12.23 14.76
N LEU A 218 -2.11 11.93 13.67
CA LEU A 218 -2.16 10.62 13.03
C LEU A 218 -1.56 9.51 13.88
N ASN A 219 -0.72 9.83 14.87
CA ASN A 219 -0.18 8.86 15.83
C ASN A 219 -1.22 8.40 16.86
N GLU A 220 -2.34 9.11 16.96
CA GLU A 220 -3.49 8.74 17.77
C GLU A 220 -4.75 8.52 16.90
N HIS A 221 -4.58 8.36 15.59
CA HIS A 221 -5.69 8.17 14.65
C HIS A 221 -5.97 6.67 14.45
N PRO A 222 -7.25 6.25 14.26
CA PRO A 222 -7.61 4.85 14.06
C PRO A 222 -6.80 4.13 12.96
N ILE A 223 -6.39 4.85 11.93
CA ILE A 223 -5.62 4.31 10.80
C ILE A 223 -4.30 3.64 11.23
N MET A 224 -3.63 4.17 12.27
CA MET A 224 -2.36 3.62 12.76
C MET A 224 -2.59 2.23 13.36
N ILE A 225 -3.48 2.14 14.35
CA ILE A 225 -3.69 0.88 15.05
C ILE A 225 -4.38 -0.15 14.15
N LYS A 226 -5.27 0.29 13.25
CA LYS A 226 -5.85 -0.57 12.21
C LYS A 226 -4.77 -1.19 11.34
N THR A 227 -3.81 -0.39 10.87
CA THR A 227 -2.66 -0.85 10.09
C THR A 227 -1.93 -1.97 10.82
N MET A 228 -1.61 -1.78 12.10
CA MET A 228 -0.92 -2.81 12.90
C MET A 228 -1.73 -4.11 13.01
N LEU A 229 -3.05 -4.01 13.22
CA LEU A 229 -3.94 -5.17 13.32
C LEU A 229 -4.07 -5.91 11.98
N GLU A 230 -4.11 -5.20 10.85
CA GLU A 230 -4.10 -5.81 9.51
C GLU A 230 -2.79 -6.57 9.25
N ILE A 231 -1.65 -5.99 9.66
CA ILE A 231 -0.34 -6.64 9.56
C ILE A 231 -0.29 -7.90 10.45
N GLU A 232 -0.74 -7.80 11.71
CA GLU A 232 -0.78 -8.93 12.65
C GLU A 232 -1.58 -10.10 12.08
N ALA A 233 -2.82 -9.84 11.63
CA ALA A 233 -3.72 -10.86 11.14
C ALA A 233 -3.16 -11.59 9.90
N GLN A 234 -2.55 -10.84 8.98
CA GLN A 234 -1.93 -11.41 7.79
C GLN A 234 -0.70 -12.24 8.13
N LEU A 235 0.21 -11.73 8.96
CA LEU A 235 1.42 -12.47 9.36
C LEU A 235 1.06 -13.78 10.05
N GLU A 236 0.08 -13.77 10.96
CA GLU A 236 -0.38 -14.97 11.65
C GLU A 236 -1.01 -15.98 10.67
N ALA A 237 -1.90 -15.53 9.79
CA ALA A 237 -2.55 -16.40 8.81
C ALA A 237 -1.54 -16.98 7.80
N PHE A 238 -0.60 -16.16 7.32
CA PHE A 238 0.45 -16.58 6.40
C PHE A 238 1.43 -17.53 7.07
N ALA A 239 1.84 -17.30 8.32
CA ALA A 239 2.68 -18.24 9.05
C ALA A 239 2.02 -19.61 9.19
N PHE A 240 0.74 -19.62 9.55
CA PHE A 240 -0.04 -20.84 9.74
C PHE A 240 -0.21 -21.61 8.42
N PHE A 241 -0.59 -20.89 7.35
CA PHE A 241 -0.79 -21.46 6.03
C PHE A 241 0.51 -21.95 5.36
N ALA A 242 1.60 -21.18 5.51
CA ALA A 242 2.93 -21.60 5.06
C ALA A 242 3.40 -22.89 5.75
N LYS A 243 3.15 -23.01 7.06
CA LYS A 243 3.47 -24.23 7.82
C LYS A 243 2.69 -25.44 7.29
N ALA A 244 1.39 -25.29 7.04
CA ALA A 244 0.56 -26.35 6.46
C ALA A 244 1.05 -26.78 5.06
N ASN A 245 1.61 -25.86 4.27
CA ASN A 245 2.21 -26.14 2.96
C ASN A 245 3.70 -26.54 3.02
N ASN A 246 4.22 -26.90 4.19
CA ASN A 246 5.63 -27.28 4.41
C ASN A 246 6.65 -26.18 4.06
N LYS A 247 6.24 -24.91 4.00
CA LYS A 247 7.11 -23.76 3.73
C LYS A 247 7.67 -23.18 5.03
N ARG A 248 8.53 -23.96 5.69
CA ARG A 248 9.03 -23.66 7.04
C ARG A 248 9.77 -22.33 7.16
N ILE A 249 10.57 -21.95 6.16
CA ILE A 249 11.34 -20.69 6.18
C ILE A 249 10.38 -19.48 6.13
N ILE A 250 9.37 -19.53 5.26
CA ILE A 250 8.32 -18.50 5.19
C ILE A 250 7.57 -18.40 6.52
N ALA A 251 7.17 -19.55 7.08
CA ALA A 251 6.46 -19.60 8.35
C ALA A 251 7.29 -19.01 9.50
N ALA A 252 8.60 -19.31 9.55
CA ALA A 252 9.51 -18.75 10.55
C ALA A 252 9.60 -17.22 10.42
N SER A 253 9.86 -16.71 9.21
CA SER A 253 9.95 -15.27 8.96
C SER A 253 8.66 -14.52 9.33
N CYS A 254 7.49 -15.07 8.99
CA CYS A 254 6.21 -14.48 9.38
C CYS A 254 6.01 -14.46 10.91
N ASN A 255 6.41 -15.51 11.62
CA ASN A 255 6.31 -15.56 13.09
C ASN A 255 7.26 -14.56 13.78
N ASP A 256 8.47 -14.40 13.25
CA ASP A 256 9.45 -13.44 13.78
C ASP A 256 8.94 -12.00 13.66
N MET A 257 8.30 -11.66 12.52
CA MET A 257 7.66 -10.35 12.34
C MET A 257 6.40 -10.21 13.20
N LEU A 258 5.58 -11.26 13.30
CA LEU A 258 4.36 -11.27 14.11
C LEU A 258 4.68 -10.90 15.56
N ALA A 259 5.71 -11.51 16.13
CA ALA A 259 6.13 -11.25 17.51
C ALA A 259 6.53 -9.79 17.75
N GLN A 260 7.03 -9.08 16.74
CA GLN A 260 7.40 -7.67 16.85
C GLN A 260 6.18 -6.76 16.73
N ILE A 261 5.31 -7.02 15.76
CA ILE A 261 4.05 -6.29 15.59
C ILE A 261 3.18 -6.42 16.83
N GLN A 262 3.10 -7.60 17.43
CA GLN A 262 2.35 -7.83 18.67
C GLN A 262 2.87 -6.97 19.83
N ARG A 263 4.18 -6.79 19.97
CA ARG A 263 4.75 -5.90 21.00
C ARG A 263 4.35 -4.44 20.76
N LEU A 264 4.33 -4.00 19.49
CA LEU A 264 3.88 -2.65 19.13
C LEU A 264 2.39 -2.45 19.39
N ILE A 265 1.55 -3.45 19.12
CA ILE A 265 0.11 -3.37 19.42
C ILE A 265 -0.12 -3.28 20.93
N ILE A 266 0.61 -4.08 21.72
CA ILE A 266 0.52 -4.03 23.19
C ILE A 266 0.90 -2.65 23.74
N SER A 267 1.92 -1.99 23.18
CA SER A 267 2.31 -0.64 23.61
C SER A 267 1.29 0.45 23.26
N HIS A 268 0.33 0.16 22.38
CA HIS A 268 -0.74 1.08 21.96
C HIS A 268 -2.14 0.53 22.31
N ASN A 269 -2.24 -0.29 23.36
CA ASN A 269 -3.49 -0.95 23.73
C ASN A 269 -4.60 0.04 24.11
N ASP A 270 -4.24 1.19 24.69
CA ASP A 270 -5.18 2.28 24.97
C ASP A 270 -5.84 2.84 23.70
N ILE A 271 -5.05 3.07 22.64
CA ILE A 271 -5.55 3.52 21.33
C ILE A 271 -6.40 2.42 20.67
N LYS A 272 -5.98 1.16 20.79
CA LYS A 272 -6.75 0.00 20.30
C LYS A 272 -8.13 -0.06 20.92
N GLU A 273 -8.22 0.02 22.25
CA GLU A 273 -9.50 -0.02 22.95
C GLU A 273 -10.37 1.21 22.65
N LYS A 274 -9.75 2.40 22.53
CA LYS A 274 -10.45 3.65 22.18
C LYS A 274 -11.17 3.58 20.82
N TYR A 275 -10.60 2.88 19.84
CA TYR A 275 -11.11 2.87 18.46
C TYR A 275 -11.60 1.50 17.98
N ARG A 276 -11.76 0.52 18.87
CA ARG A 276 -12.17 -0.85 18.53
C ARG A 276 -13.40 -0.87 17.61
N ASP A 277 -14.49 -0.24 18.03
CA ASP A 277 -15.76 -0.27 17.28
C ASP A 277 -15.60 0.34 15.88
N ILE A 278 -14.87 1.46 15.77
CA ILE A 278 -14.63 2.15 14.49
C ILE A 278 -13.84 1.26 13.51
N ILE A 279 -12.89 0.48 14.04
CA ILE A 279 -12.06 -0.42 13.25
C ILE A 279 -12.83 -1.66 12.84
N GLU A 280 -13.59 -2.26 13.76
CA GLU A 280 -14.42 -3.43 13.49
C GLU A 280 -15.53 -3.15 12.48
N GLU A 281 -15.95 -1.88 12.33
CA GLU A 281 -16.88 -1.44 11.30
C GLU A 281 -16.25 -1.19 9.91
N ASP A 282 -14.92 -1.09 9.81
CA ASP A 282 -14.19 -0.84 8.56
C ASP A 282 -14.27 -2.03 7.59
N GLU A 283 -14.78 -1.81 6.38
CA GLU A 283 -15.02 -2.84 5.37
C GLU A 283 -13.71 -3.41 4.79
N ALA A 284 -12.68 -2.57 4.65
CA ALA A 284 -11.37 -3.03 4.20
C ALA A 284 -10.72 -3.93 5.26
N TYR A 285 -10.82 -3.53 6.54
CA TYR A 285 -10.40 -4.34 7.68
C TYR A 285 -11.14 -5.67 7.74
N LYS A 286 -12.49 -5.66 7.71
CA LYS A 286 -13.32 -6.88 7.68
C LYS A 286 -12.93 -7.81 6.53
N THR A 287 -12.64 -7.25 5.35
CA THR A 287 -12.23 -8.04 4.18
C THR A 287 -10.91 -8.77 4.44
N ILE A 288 -9.89 -8.07 4.98
CA ILE A 288 -8.61 -8.69 5.37
C ILE A 288 -8.82 -9.75 6.45
N MET A 289 -9.58 -9.45 7.50
CA MET A 289 -9.83 -10.38 8.60
C MET A 289 -10.57 -11.65 8.14
N SER A 290 -11.60 -11.49 7.30
CA SER A 290 -12.36 -12.60 6.72
C SER A 290 -11.49 -13.49 5.82
N PHE A 291 -10.61 -12.88 5.01
CA PHE A 291 -9.64 -13.61 4.22
C PHE A 291 -8.66 -14.40 5.10
N CYS A 292 -8.06 -13.75 6.10
CA CYS A 292 -7.11 -14.38 7.03
C CYS A 292 -7.75 -15.55 7.80
N TYR A 293 -9.00 -15.38 8.25
CA TYR A 293 -9.76 -16.45 8.91
C TYR A 293 -10.03 -17.63 7.98
N SER A 294 -10.47 -17.36 6.74
CA SER A 294 -10.70 -18.39 5.73
C SER A 294 -9.43 -19.16 5.41
N LEU A 295 -8.29 -18.46 5.33
CA LEU A 295 -6.99 -19.06 5.09
C LEU A 295 -6.55 -20.00 6.21
N LYS A 296 -6.81 -19.64 7.48
CA LYS A 296 -6.56 -20.53 8.63
C LYS A 296 -7.42 -21.79 8.60
N ILE A 297 -8.72 -21.67 8.28
CA ILE A 297 -9.61 -22.84 8.10
C ILE A 297 -9.08 -23.78 7.01
N GLU A 298 -8.59 -23.22 5.90
CA GLU A 298 -8.01 -24.01 4.82
C GLU A 298 -6.76 -24.75 5.27
N ALA A 299 -5.83 -24.07 5.95
CA ALA A 299 -4.63 -24.67 6.52
C ALA A 299 -4.94 -25.78 7.53
N ASP A 300 -5.95 -25.61 8.39
CA ASP A 300 -6.40 -26.63 9.36
C ASP A 300 -6.86 -27.93 8.68
N LYS A 301 -7.44 -27.83 7.48
CA LYS A 301 -7.86 -29.00 6.70
C LYS A 301 -6.69 -29.73 6.05
N MET A 302 -5.56 -29.06 5.82
CA MET A 302 -4.35 -29.65 5.24
C MET A 302 -3.51 -30.42 6.26
N ILE A 303 -3.65 -30.10 7.56
CA ILE A 303 -2.90 -30.75 8.65
C ILE A 303 -3.56 -32.06 9.11
N LYS A 304 -4.85 -32.23 8.84
CA LYS A 304 -5.64 -33.43 9.20
C LYS A 304 -5.51 -34.53 8.16
#